data_AF-A0A955AJJ9-F1
#
_entry.id   AF-A0A955AJJ9-F1
#
_cell.length_a   1.000
_cell.length_b   1.000
_cell.length_c   1.000
_cell.angle_alpha   90.00
_cell.angle_beta   90.00
_cell.angle_gamma   90.00
#
_symmetry.space_group_name_H-M   'P 1'
#
loop_
_entity.id
_entity.type
_entity.pdbx_description
1 polymer ?
#
loop_
_entity_poly.entity_id
_entity_poly.type
_entity_poly.pdbx_seq_one_letter_code
_entity_poly.pdbx_strand_id
1 'polypeptide(L)'
;MTTRIGNYIRAGSLRNSRRNSVVGWLEFAPDFGIHIELTGNLSGKLAGKNLRFKVSDLRLPVPTPEELPEFVDELANRQIGVVGRMELVRSTGNQKATENEGKSASEALCLRWYSQNGLVEATIPAPNIEYFLESDKEGFEAPFVFDQADFKPGRSTALDPFDELSDSLSTNPEREDSEEDDEDDDDPYGLFDESLDQAVADSLGSDTDLPYDDQTPEQNRPTWQEVLPELDPETAAMFHQWDEIFEGSKDEPVSYLFETPMHLPPPDKIRSEEEAHELVTQILAQLALLNVALDVCEHFSERQVYDLLVREILPTAKVHPDLKSTEIIQHYTTSDFCSTCEAEYDAEEE
;
A
#
# COMPACT_ATOMS: atom_id res chain seq x y z
N MET A 1 19.47 -5.64 -4.35
CA MET A 1 20.03 -5.50 -2.99
C MET A 1 19.23 -6.40 -2.04
N THR A 2 19.81 -6.87 -0.92
CA THR A 2 19.09 -7.65 0.09
C THR A 2 19.16 -6.95 1.44
N THR A 3 18.00 -6.57 1.97
CA THR A 3 17.87 -5.83 3.23
C THR A 3 17.39 -6.77 4.32
N ARG A 4 18.12 -6.85 5.43
CA ARG A 4 17.83 -7.78 6.53
C ARG A 4 17.37 -7.04 7.77
N ILE A 5 16.08 -7.14 8.07
CA ILE A 5 15.43 -6.35 9.13
C ILE A 5 15.09 -7.18 10.38
N GLY A 6 15.27 -8.51 10.34
CA GLY A 6 14.75 -9.42 11.37
C GLY A 6 15.24 -9.19 12.81
N ASN A 7 16.43 -8.60 12.99
CA ASN A 7 16.97 -8.28 14.33
C ASN A 7 16.32 -7.04 14.98
N TYR A 8 15.58 -6.25 14.20
CA TYR A 8 15.00 -4.98 14.63
C TYR A 8 13.49 -5.09 14.87
N ILE A 9 12.83 -6.11 14.31
CA ILE A 9 11.40 -6.33 14.51
C ILE A 9 11.11 -6.75 15.94
N ARG A 10 10.20 -6.02 16.60
CA ARG A 10 9.75 -6.26 17.96
C ARG A 10 8.37 -6.91 18.01
N ALA A 11 7.50 -6.45 17.13
CA ALA A 11 6.14 -6.94 16.99
C ALA A 11 5.69 -6.79 15.54
N GLY A 12 4.57 -7.45 15.23
CA GLY A 12 3.92 -7.27 13.94
C GLY A 12 2.55 -7.91 13.92
N SER A 13 1.77 -7.53 12.92
CA SER A 13 0.49 -8.14 12.58
C SER A 13 0.45 -8.39 11.10
N LEU A 14 0.12 -9.60 10.67
CA LEU A 14 -0.06 -9.97 9.28
C LEU A 14 -1.44 -10.60 9.09
N ARG A 15 -2.14 -10.18 8.04
CA ARG A 15 -3.43 -10.72 7.61
C ARG A 15 -3.24 -11.42 6.28
N ASN A 16 -3.71 -12.66 6.19
CA ASN A 16 -3.72 -13.45 4.96
C ASN A 16 -5.00 -14.28 4.90
N SER A 17 -6.11 -13.67 5.32
CA SER A 17 -7.45 -14.24 5.24
C SER A 17 -7.97 -14.28 3.79
N ARG A 18 -7.59 -13.29 2.98
CA ARG A 18 -7.90 -13.23 1.55
C ARG A 18 -6.78 -13.85 0.73
N ARG A 19 -7.16 -14.58 -0.31
CA ARG A 19 -6.20 -15.18 -1.25
C ARG A 19 -5.52 -14.06 -2.03
N ASN A 20 -4.24 -14.27 -2.32
CA ASN A 20 -3.38 -13.36 -3.08
C ASN A 20 -3.11 -12.00 -2.41
N SER A 21 -3.44 -11.85 -1.13
CA SER A 21 -3.17 -10.64 -0.37
C SER A 21 -2.55 -10.95 0.99
N VAL A 22 -1.47 -10.24 1.31
CA VAL A 22 -0.88 -10.18 2.65
C VAL A 22 -0.75 -8.71 3.05
N VAL A 23 -1.54 -8.30 4.03
CA VAL A 23 -1.53 -6.92 4.56
C VAL A 23 -1.17 -6.90 6.03
N GLY A 24 -0.49 -5.86 6.51
CA GLY A 24 -0.09 -5.80 7.90
C GLY A 24 0.92 -4.72 8.23
N TRP A 25 1.54 -4.85 9.41
CA TRP A 25 2.58 -3.94 9.86
C TRP A 25 3.66 -4.68 10.63
N LEU A 26 4.86 -4.10 10.64
CA LEU A 26 6.01 -4.51 11.46
C LEU A 26 6.49 -3.32 12.28
N GLU A 27 6.68 -3.53 13.58
CA GLU A 27 7.17 -2.50 14.51
C GLU A 27 8.65 -2.74 14.81
N PHE A 28 9.47 -1.70 14.68
CA PHE A 28 10.89 -1.70 15.04
C PHE A 28 11.16 -1.01 16.39
N ALA A 29 10.37 0.01 16.71
CA ALA A 29 10.37 0.75 17.97
C ALA A 29 8.95 1.26 18.27
N PRO A 30 8.64 1.74 19.48
CA PRO A 30 7.34 2.36 19.77
C PRO A 30 7.08 3.46 18.75
N ASP A 31 5.91 3.39 18.12
CA ASP A 31 5.44 4.37 17.14
C ASP A 31 6.30 4.45 15.87
N PHE A 32 7.12 3.42 15.60
CA PHE A 32 8.02 3.37 14.45
C PHE A 32 8.06 1.98 13.81
N GLY A 33 7.72 1.91 12.53
CA GLY A 33 7.53 0.66 11.81
C GLY A 33 7.25 0.87 10.33
N ILE A 34 6.86 -0.21 9.67
CA ILE A 34 6.45 -0.22 8.25
C ILE A 34 5.10 -0.89 8.08
N HIS A 35 4.31 -0.38 7.15
CA HIS A 35 3.13 -1.04 6.61
C HIS A 35 3.53 -2.01 5.51
N ILE A 36 2.77 -3.09 5.33
CA ILE A 36 3.02 -4.14 4.36
C ILE A 36 1.74 -4.37 3.57
N GLU A 37 1.86 -4.32 2.24
CA GLU A 37 0.83 -4.65 1.28
C GLU A 37 1.43 -5.47 0.15
N LEU A 38 1.35 -6.79 0.28
CA LEU A 38 2.01 -7.71 -0.63
C LEU A 38 1.00 -8.57 -1.37
N THR A 39 1.24 -8.73 -2.66
CA THR A 39 0.57 -9.71 -3.49
C THR A 39 1.12 -11.10 -3.21
N GLY A 40 0.25 -12.07 -2.96
CA GLY A 40 0.61 -13.47 -2.74
C GLY A 40 0.02 -14.06 -1.46
N ASN A 41 0.58 -15.18 -0.99
CA ASN A 41 0.02 -15.94 0.12
C ASN A 41 1.09 -16.36 1.12
N LEU A 42 0.72 -16.41 2.41
CA LEU A 42 1.55 -17.07 3.41
C LEU A 42 1.57 -18.58 3.17
N SER A 43 2.64 -19.25 3.60
CA SER A 43 2.84 -20.67 3.34
C SER A 43 2.89 -21.51 4.63
N GLY A 44 2.70 -22.82 4.48
CA GLY A 44 2.77 -23.78 5.58
C GLY A 44 1.71 -23.54 6.65
N LYS A 45 2.14 -23.41 7.91
CA LYS A 45 1.23 -23.23 9.06
C LYS A 45 0.50 -21.88 9.08
N LEU A 46 0.98 -20.91 8.30
CA LEU A 46 0.48 -19.53 8.29
C LEU A 46 -0.54 -19.28 7.16
N ALA A 47 -0.64 -20.20 6.19
CA ALA A 47 -1.52 -20.03 5.04
C ALA A 47 -2.98 -19.85 5.47
N GLY A 48 -3.63 -18.79 4.97
CA GLY A 48 -5.03 -18.51 5.26
C GLY A 48 -5.30 -17.97 6.67
N LYS A 49 -4.27 -17.52 7.40
CA LYS A 49 -4.39 -17.10 8.80
C LYS A 49 -3.99 -15.67 9.01
N ASN A 50 -4.69 -15.02 9.94
CA ASN A 50 -4.27 -13.75 10.51
C ASN A 50 -3.49 -14.03 11.79
N LEU A 51 -2.34 -13.36 11.94
CA LEU A 51 -1.44 -13.57 13.06
C LEU A 51 -0.91 -12.25 13.60
N ARG A 52 -0.73 -12.19 14.91
CA ARG A 52 0.08 -11.19 15.60
C ARG A 52 1.25 -11.89 16.21
N PHE A 53 2.35 -11.17 16.34
CA PHE A 53 3.50 -11.70 17.03
C PHE A 53 4.24 -10.64 17.83
N LYS A 54 4.88 -11.09 18.90
CA LYS A 54 5.80 -10.29 19.72
C LYS A 54 7.07 -11.09 19.99
N VAL A 55 8.21 -10.41 20.02
CA VAL A 55 9.51 -11.02 20.33
C VAL A 55 9.75 -10.97 21.84
N SER A 56 9.69 -12.13 22.50
CA SER A 56 9.72 -12.23 23.97
C SER A 56 11.08 -11.90 24.61
N ASP A 57 12.18 -11.96 23.86
CA ASP A 57 13.55 -11.96 24.42
C ASP A 57 14.37 -10.74 24.00
N LEU A 58 13.73 -9.60 23.77
CA LEU A 58 14.44 -8.32 23.72
C LEU A 58 14.77 -7.90 25.15
N ARG A 59 15.75 -8.58 25.77
CA ARG A 59 16.41 -8.12 27.00
C ARG A 59 17.18 -6.82 26.80
N LEU A 60 17.31 -6.39 25.56
CA LEU A 60 17.88 -5.12 25.19
C LEU A 60 16.87 -4.01 25.47
N PRO A 61 17.33 -2.82 25.91
CA PRO A 61 16.47 -1.64 25.98
C PRO A 61 15.76 -1.44 24.64
N VAL A 62 14.54 -0.92 24.71
CA VAL A 62 13.76 -0.59 23.52
C VAL A 62 14.55 0.46 22.74
N PRO A 63 14.99 0.17 21.51
CA PRO A 63 15.75 1.14 20.74
C PRO A 63 14.88 2.36 20.51
N THR A 64 15.45 3.55 20.68
CA THR A 64 14.80 4.76 20.14
C THR A 64 14.95 4.75 18.62
N PRO A 65 14.10 5.46 17.86
CA PRO A 65 14.26 5.58 16.41
C PRO A 65 15.68 6.03 16.00
N GLU A 66 16.30 6.91 16.78
CA GLU A 66 17.67 7.40 16.57
C GLU A 66 18.77 6.34 16.72
N GLU A 67 18.47 5.21 17.38
CA GLU A 67 19.40 4.09 17.58
C GLU A 67 19.29 3.02 16.48
N LEU A 68 18.28 3.13 15.61
CA LEU A 68 18.11 2.21 14.49
C LEU A 68 19.17 2.48 13.41
N PRO A 69 19.60 1.44 12.67
CA PRO A 69 20.50 1.63 11.55
C PRO A 69 19.87 2.50 10.46
N GLU A 70 20.69 3.31 9.79
CA GLU A 70 20.29 4.20 8.69
C GLU A 70 19.49 3.48 7.60
N PHE A 71 19.80 2.21 7.28
CA PHE A 71 19.04 1.47 6.26
C PHE A 71 17.58 1.18 6.65
N VAL A 72 17.23 1.26 7.95
CA VAL A 72 15.84 1.11 8.41
C VAL A 72 15.06 2.38 8.09
N ASP A 73 15.71 3.55 8.22
CA ASP A 73 15.13 4.85 7.83
C ASP A 73 15.00 4.97 6.30
N GLU A 74 15.84 4.25 5.53
CA GLU A 74 15.75 4.17 4.06
C GLU A 74 14.59 3.26 3.57
N LEU A 75 13.91 2.53 4.46
CA LEU A 75 12.75 1.73 4.07
C LEU A 75 11.56 2.62 3.77
N ALA A 76 10.85 2.35 2.68
CA ALA A 76 9.56 2.99 2.44
C ALA A 76 8.60 2.65 3.60
N ASN A 77 7.90 3.67 4.11
CA ASN A 77 6.95 3.52 5.22
C ASN A 77 5.84 2.51 4.86
N ARG A 78 5.44 2.48 3.59
CA ARG A 78 4.49 1.53 3.02
C ARG A 78 5.21 0.60 2.04
N GLN A 79 5.41 -0.65 2.44
CA GLN A 79 6.07 -1.67 1.63
C GLN A 79 5.06 -2.38 0.72
N ILE A 80 5.16 -2.11 -0.57
CA ILE A 80 4.44 -2.88 -1.60
C ILE A 80 5.31 -3.92 -2.27
N GLY A 81 4.69 -4.93 -2.87
CA GLY A 81 5.36 -5.88 -3.76
C GLY A 81 4.81 -7.29 -3.67
N VAL A 82 5.67 -8.31 -3.73
CA VAL A 82 5.26 -9.71 -3.82
C VAL A 82 5.84 -10.58 -2.71
N VAL A 83 4.99 -11.43 -2.15
CA VAL A 83 5.38 -12.43 -1.15
C VAL A 83 6.39 -13.40 -1.77
N GLY A 84 7.55 -13.53 -1.14
CA GLY A 84 8.54 -14.56 -1.48
C GLY A 84 8.32 -15.81 -0.64
N ARG A 85 8.97 -15.87 0.52
CA ARG A 85 8.85 -17.01 1.45
C ARG A 85 8.44 -16.51 2.82
N MET A 86 7.19 -16.76 3.19
CA MET A 86 6.67 -16.43 4.52
C MET A 86 6.11 -17.68 5.20
N GLU A 87 6.80 -18.16 6.23
CA GLU A 87 6.41 -19.38 6.96
C GLU A 87 7.05 -19.50 8.35
N LEU A 88 6.53 -20.44 9.13
CA LEU A 88 7.13 -20.91 10.37
C LEU A 88 8.10 -22.06 10.11
N VAL A 89 9.38 -21.82 10.35
CA VAL A 89 10.45 -22.82 10.21
C VAL A 89 10.86 -23.32 11.59
N ARG A 90 11.00 -24.63 11.75
CA ARG A 90 11.61 -25.18 12.98
C ARG A 90 13.09 -24.83 12.97
N SER A 91 13.54 -24.08 13.98
CA SER A 91 14.95 -23.78 14.14
C SER A 91 15.70 -25.08 14.47
N THR A 92 16.37 -25.67 13.48
CA THR A 92 17.35 -26.73 13.72
C THR A 92 18.60 -26.06 14.28
N GLY A 93 18.53 -25.62 15.53
CA GLY A 93 19.62 -24.93 16.18
C GLY A 93 20.90 -25.77 16.09
N ASN A 94 21.87 -25.29 15.31
CA ASN A 94 23.26 -25.77 15.33
C ASN A 94 23.99 -25.34 16.62
N GLN A 95 23.25 -24.92 17.65
CA GLN A 95 23.81 -24.67 18.96
C GLN A 95 24.21 -26.01 19.54
N LYS A 96 25.53 -26.23 19.61
CA LYS A 96 26.18 -27.29 20.38
C LYS A 96 25.43 -27.45 21.70
N ALA A 97 24.57 -28.46 21.75
CA ALA A 97 23.71 -28.74 22.87
C ALA A 97 24.59 -29.11 24.06
N THR A 98 24.73 -28.20 25.01
CA THR A 98 25.01 -28.59 26.38
C THR A 98 23.79 -29.35 26.88
N GLU A 99 23.97 -30.65 27.13
CA GLU A 99 22.97 -31.72 27.31
C GLU A 99 21.90 -31.54 28.42
N ASN A 100 21.76 -30.36 29.02
CA ASN A 100 20.84 -30.18 30.13
C ASN A 100 19.57 -29.44 29.70
N GLU A 101 18.47 -30.20 29.81
CA GLU A 101 17.06 -29.80 29.85
C GLU A 101 16.34 -29.71 28.50
N GLY A 102 15.24 -30.48 28.39
CA GLY A 102 14.40 -30.70 27.22
C GLY A 102 13.74 -29.43 26.69
N LYS A 103 14.53 -28.57 26.06
CA LYS A 103 14.09 -27.35 25.38
C LYS A 103 13.27 -27.74 24.16
N SER A 104 11.97 -27.43 24.21
CA SER A 104 11.07 -27.49 23.05
C SER A 104 11.72 -26.82 21.84
N ALA A 105 11.70 -27.48 20.68
CA ALA A 105 12.23 -26.91 19.44
C ALA A 105 11.59 -25.54 19.21
N SER A 106 12.40 -24.48 19.18
CA SER A 106 11.89 -23.13 18.92
C SER A 106 11.55 -22.98 17.44
N GLU A 107 10.36 -22.48 17.15
CA GLU A 107 9.98 -22.07 15.80
C GLU A 107 10.53 -20.66 15.53
N ALA A 108 10.88 -20.39 14.27
CA ALA A 108 11.28 -19.07 13.79
C ALA A 108 10.27 -18.63 12.72
N LEU A 109 9.85 -17.37 12.77
CA LEU A 109 9.04 -16.76 11.73
C LEU A 109 9.98 -16.19 10.67
N CYS A 110 9.98 -16.79 9.49
CA CYS A 110 10.73 -16.33 8.34
C CYS A 110 9.79 -15.52 7.45
N LEU A 111 10.12 -14.26 7.21
CA LEU A 111 9.42 -13.37 6.30
C LEU A 111 10.39 -12.97 5.18
N ARG A 112 10.00 -13.18 3.94
CA ARG A 112 10.78 -12.78 2.76
C ARG A 112 9.85 -12.29 1.67
N TRP A 113 10.13 -11.13 1.11
CA TRP A 113 9.36 -10.51 0.03
C TRP A 113 10.25 -9.63 -0.85
N TYR A 114 9.74 -9.29 -2.02
CA TYR A 114 10.36 -8.35 -2.94
C TYR A 114 9.54 -7.06 -2.91
N SER A 115 10.18 -5.92 -2.61
CA SER A 115 9.55 -4.60 -2.52
C SER A 115 10.30 -3.52 -3.31
N GLN A 116 9.88 -2.27 -3.13
CA GLN A 116 10.56 -1.05 -3.61
C GLN A 116 12.03 -1.00 -3.18
N ASN A 117 12.36 -1.54 -2.01
CA ASN A 117 13.73 -1.61 -1.50
C ASN A 117 14.49 -2.88 -1.97
N GLY A 118 13.94 -3.65 -2.90
CA GLY A 118 14.49 -4.91 -3.39
C GLY A 118 14.09 -6.12 -2.54
N LEU A 119 15.01 -7.05 -2.30
CA LEU A 119 14.70 -8.25 -1.51
C LEU A 119 14.77 -7.92 -0.01
N VAL A 120 13.67 -8.01 0.71
CA VAL A 120 13.63 -7.82 2.16
C VAL A 120 13.47 -9.17 2.86
N GLU A 121 14.31 -9.41 3.87
CA GLU A 121 14.32 -10.65 4.66
C GLU A 121 14.26 -10.34 6.17
N ALA A 122 13.39 -11.04 6.88
CA ALA A 122 13.34 -11.07 8.32
C ALA A 122 13.28 -12.51 8.83
N THR A 123 14.07 -12.82 9.84
CA THR A 123 13.97 -14.08 10.58
C THR A 123 13.85 -13.74 12.05
N ILE A 124 12.68 -14.00 12.61
CA ILE A 124 12.32 -13.65 13.97
C ILE A 124 12.37 -14.94 14.80
N PRO A 125 13.34 -15.09 15.72
CA PRO A 125 13.48 -16.31 16.51
C PRO A 125 12.46 -16.36 17.66
N ALA A 126 11.82 -17.52 17.85
CA ALA A 126 10.89 -17.79 18.95
C ALA A 126 9.82 -16.70 19.17
N PRO A 127 9.10 -16.26 18.12
CA PRO A 127 8.04 -15.27 18.27
C PRO A 127 6.88 -15.86 19.09
N ASN A 128 6.31 -15.06 19.98
CA ASN A 128 5.03 -15.37 20.60
C ASN A 128 3.91 -15.02 19.59
N ILE A 129 3.35 -16.03 18.92
CA ILE A 129 2.34 -15.87 17.87
C ILE A 129 0.94 -16.10 18.43
N GLU A 130 0.05 -15.15 18.16
CA GLU A 130 -1.38 -15.22 18.45
C GLU A 130 -2.15 -15.17 17.13
N TYR A 131 -3.07 -16.13 16.92
CA TYR A 131 -3.95 -16.14 15.75
C TYR A 131 -5.29 -15.51 16.11
N PHE A 132 -5.87 -14.73 15.19
CA PHE A 132 -7.15 -14.05 15.39
C PHE A 132 -8.07 -14.20 14.18
N LEU A 133 -9.38 -14.07 14.36
CA LEU A 133 -10.38 -14.13 13.29
C LEU A 133 -10.77 -12.71 12.84
N GLU A 134 -11.33 -12.58 11.63
CA GLU A 134 -11.84 -11.30 11.16
C GLU A 134 -13.06 -10.81 11.95
N SER A 135 -13.86 -11.72 12.52
CA SER A 135 -14.98 -11.36 13.39
C SER A 135 -14.54 -10.68 14.68
N ASP A 136 -13.27 -10.83 15.07
CA ASP A 136 -12.72 -10.25 16.30
C ASP A 136 -12.33 -8.76 16.10
N LYS A 137 -12.72 -8.15 14.97
CA LYS A 137 -12.43 -6.74 14.61
C LYS A 137 -13.09 -5.72 15.54
N GLU A 138 -14.25 -6.02 16.14
CA GLU A 138 -15.05 -5.06 16.93
C GLU A 138 -14.41 -4.56 18.24
N GLY A 139 -13.23 -5.05 18.61
CA GLY A 139 -12.49 -4.57 19.78
C GLY A 139 -11.03 -4.23 19.50
N PHE A 140 -10.65 -4.14 18.23
CA PHE A 140 -9.27 -3.93 17.84
C PHE A 140 -9.15 -2.79 16.84
N GLU A 141 -9.21 -1.57 17.37
CA GLU A 141 -8.27 -0.55 16.95
C GLU A 141 -6.88 -1.17 17.08
N ALA A 142 -6.08 -1.18 16.02
CA ALA A 142 -4.66 -1.40 16.24
C ALA A 142 -4.24 -0.45 17.39
N PRO A 143 -3.35 -0.85 18.31
CA PRO A 143 -2.88 0.08 19.35
C PRO A 143 -2.34 1.39 18.74
N PHE A 144 -2.10 1.36 17.43
CA PHE A 144 -2.05 2.44 16.47
C PHE A 144 -3.33 2.46 15.62
N VAL A 145 -4.35 3.23 15.99
CA VAL A 145 -5.13 3.88 14.93
C VAL A 145 -4.10 4.80 14.29
N PHE A 146 -3.66 4.44 13.08
CA PHE A 146 -2.84 5.32 12.26
C PHE A 146 -3.72 6.50 11.92
N ASP A 147 -3.75 7.50 12.78
CA ASP A 147 -3.99 8.85 12.31
C ASP A 147 -2.70 9.19 11.53
N GLN A 148 -2.75 9.17 10.19
CA GLN A 148 -1.56 9.45 9.36
C GLN A 148 -0.90 10.78 9.78
N ALA A 149 -1.70 11.69 10.37
CA ALA A 149 -1.26 12.97 10.92
C ALA A 149 -0.21 12.86 12.06
N ASP A 150 -0.21 11.78 12.86
CA ASP A 150 0.71 11.63 14.00
C ASP A 150 1.96 10.79 13.67
N PHE A 151 2.04 10.24 12.46
CA PHE A 151 3.22 9.51 12.01
C PHE A 151 4.37 10.48 11.79
N LYS A 152 5.49 10.26 12.49
CA LYS A 152 6.76 10.90 12.18
C LYS A 152 7.51 9.98 11.22
N PRO A 153 7.45 10.18 9.89
CA PRO A 153 8.26 9.41 8.97
C PRO A 153 9.72 9.49 9.42
N GLY A 154 10.41 8.35 9.38
CA GLY A 154 11.83 8.28 9.72
C GLY A 154 12.60 9.13 8.74
N ARG A 155 12.91 10.39 9.08
CA ARG A 155 13.76 11.33 8.35
C ARG A 155 13.63 11.37 6.81
N SER A 156 12.56 10.84 6.21
CA SER A 156 12.21 11.12 4.83
C SER A 156 11.57 12.50 4.83
N THR A 157 12.13 13.38 4.02
CA THR A 157 11.75 14.80 3.92
C THR A 157 10.51 15.02 3.08
N ALA A 158 9.85 13.97 2.58
CA ALA A 158 8.57 14.06 1.91
C ALA A 158 7.47 14.22 2.97
N LEU A 159 6.99 15.45 3.14
CA LEU A 159 5.68 15.69 3.74
C LEU A 159 4.65 15.15 2.75
N ASP A 160 3.68 14.39 3.25
CA ASP A 160 2.52 13.92 2.47
C ASP A 160 1.31 14.80 2.86
N PRO A 161 1.01 15.90 2.14
CA PRO A 161 0.05 16.91 2.57
C PRO A 161 -1.38 16.69 2.07
N PHE A 162 -1.75 15.50 1.55
CA PHE A 162 -3.02 15.32 0.82
C PHE A 162 -4.00 14.29 1.38
N ASP A 163 -3.78 13.71 2.56
CA ASP A 163 -4.65 12.63 3.07
C ASP A 163 -5.98 13.09 3.68
N GLU A 164 -6.26 14.40 3.78
CA GLU A 164 -7.57 14.92 4.22
C GLU A 164 -8.60 15.12 3.09
N LEU A 165 -8.25 14.88 1.82
CA LEU A 165 -9.14 15.18 0.68
C LEU A 165 -9.65 13.97 -0.12
N SER A 166 -9.24 12.74 0.21
CA SER A 166 -9.53 11.56 -0.62
C SER A 166 -10.90 10.90 -0.35
N ASP A 167 -11.64 11.28 0.70
CA ASP A 167 -12.89 10.62 1.09
C ASP A 167 -14.18 11.36 0.65
N SER A 168 -14.09 12.32 -0.28
CA SER A 168 -15.25 13.15 -0.69
C SER A 168 -15.52 13.30 -2.19
N LEU A 169 -14.80 12.58 -3.07
CA LEU A 169 -15.03 12.67 -4.53
C LEU A 169 -15.40 11.32 -5.15
N SER A 170 -16.53 10.76 -4.72
CA SER A 170 -17.33 9.88 -5.58
C SER A 170 -18.41 10.72 -6.27
N THR A 171 -18.04 11.37 -7.37
CA THR A 171 -18.99 11.99 -8.30
C THR A 171 -19.67 10.88 -9.09
N ASN A 172 -20.86 10.47 -8.66
CA ASN A 172 -21.75 9.59 -9.41
C ASN A 172 -22.57 10.47 -10.38
N PRO A 173 -22.34 10.45 -11.71
CA PRO A 173 -23.01 11.34 -12.62
C PRO A 173 -24.18 10.61 -13.27
N GLU A 174 -25.22 10.26 -12.50
CA GLU A 174 -26.52 9.82 -13.02
C GLU A 174 -27.53 9.63 -11.86
N ARG A 175 -27.83 10.71 -11.12
CA ARG A 175 -29.02 10.76 -10.27
C ARG A 175 -30.14 11.39 -11.09
N GLU A 176 -31.06 10.55 -11.55
CA GLU A 176 -32.33 11.00 -12.14
C GLU A 176 -33.10 11.82 -11.07
N ASP A 177 -33.56 13.00 -11.50
CA ASP A 177 -34.32 13.96 -10.70
C ASP A 177 -35.51 13.30 -9.98
N SER A 178 -35.35 13.01 -8.69
CA SER A 178 -36.47 12.77 -7.79
C SER A 178 -36.83 14.09 -7.10
N GLU A 179 -37.71 14.86 -7.74
CA GLU A 179 -38.37 16.04 -7.17
C GLU A 179 -39.35 15.62 -6.05
N GLU A 180 -38.84 15.32 -4.86
CA GLU A 180 -39.62 15.37 -3.62
C GLU A 180 -38.80 16.13 -2.56
N ASP A 181 -38.89 17.47 -2.66
CA ASP A 181 -38.42 18.43 -1.66
C ASP A 181 -39.19 18.24 -0.35
N ASP A 182 -38.60 17.49 0.60
CA ASP A 182 -38.93 17.61 2.01
C ASP A 182 -38.04 18.71 2.61
N GLU A 183 -38.56 19.93 2.68
CA GLU A 183 -37.96 21.17 3.22
C GLU A 183 -37.74 21.13 4.75
N ASP A 184 -37.12 20.09 5.31
CA ASP A 184 -36.75 20.01 6.73
C ASP A 184 -35.23 19.75 6.90
N ASP A 185 -34.39 20.61 6.30
CA ASP A 185 -32.94 20.72 6.55
C ASP A 185 -32.67 21.40 7.90
N ASP A 186 -33.11 20.78 9.00
CA ASP A 186 -32.69 21.15 10.34
C ASP A 186 -31.38 20.41 10.65
N ASP A 187 -30.23 21.11 10.56
CA ASP A 187 -28.93 20.68 11.11
C ASP A 187 -29.15 20.08 12.51
N PRO A 188 -29.19 18.74 12.64
CA PRO A 188 -29.69 18.10 13.86
C PRO A 188 -28.72 18.26 15.03
N TYR A 189 -27.51 18.78 14.76
CA TYR A 189 -26.47 19.02 15.74
C TYR A 189 -26.22 20.51 16.00
N GLY A 190 -26.81 21.41 15.21
CA GLY A 190 -26.63 22.86 15.34
C GLY A 190 -25.15 23.27 15.30
N LEU A 191 -24.36 22.58 14.48
CA LEU A 191 -22.93 22.82 14.32
C LEU A 191 -22.66 23.99 13.39
N PHE A 192 -23.62 24.31 12.53
CA PHE A 192 -23.52 25.40 11.58
C PHE A 192 -24.49 26.49 11.99
N ASP A 193 -23.97 27.71 12.17
CA ASP A 193 -24.85 28.88 12.37
C ASP A 193 -25.76 29.00 11.14
N GLU A 194 -27.04 29.36 11.34
CA GLU A 194 -28.01 29.64 10.25
C GLU A 194 -27.50 30.69 9.24
N SER A 195 -26.47 31.44 9.61
CA SER A 195 -25.80 32.42 8.73
C SER A 195 -24.62 31.86 7.95
N LEU A 196 -24.23 30.60 8.11
CA LEU A 196 -23.07 30.02 7.43
C LEU A 196 -23.29 29.99 5.92
N ASP A 197 -24.45 29.53 5.46
CA ASP A 197 -24.78 29.52 4.04
C ASP A 197 -24.78 30.93 3.45
N GLN A 198 -25.29 31.90 4.21
CA GLN A 198 -25.24 33.30 3.82
C GLN A 198 -23.79 33.84 3.80
N ALA A 199 -22.95 33.47 4.76
CA ALA A 199 -21.56 33.89 4.83
C ALA A 199 -20.68 33.23 3.75
N VAL A 200 -20.99 31.99 3.38
CA VAL A 200 -20.37 31.27 2.26
C VAL A 200 -20.81 31.88 0.95
N ALA A 201 -22.12 32.14 0.75
CA ALA A 201 -22.64 32.83 -0.43
C ALA A 201 -22.07 34.27 -0.57
N ASP A 202 -21.98 35.01 0.54
CA ASP A 202 -21.42 36.36 0.56
C ASP A 202 -19.90 36.37 0.33
N SER A 203 -19.18 35.34 0.80
CA SER A 203 -17.72 35.21 0.59
C SER A 203 -17.36 34.74 -0.81
N LEU A 204 -18.11 33.80 -1.37
CA LEU A 204 -17.88 33.29 -2.72
C LEU A 204 -18.38 34.27 -3.80
N GLY A 205 -19.24 35.22 -3.43
CA GLY A 205 -19.83 36.20 -4.35
C GLY A 205 -20.83 35.55 -5.31
N SER A 206 -21.64 36.36 -6.01
CA SER A 206 -22.65 35.87 -6.97
C SER A 206 -22.07 35.26 -8.25
N ASP A 207 -20.76 35.00 -8.31
CA ASP A 207 -20.03 34.46 -9.47
C ASP A 207 -19.68 32.97 -9.28
N THR A 208 -20.33 32.27 -8.35
CA THR A 208 -20.13 30.81 -8.13
C THR A 208 -20.66 29.93 -9.26
N ASP A 209 -21.45 30.48 -10.18
CA ASP A 209 -21.84 29.80 -11.44
C ASP A 209 -20.79 30.00 -12.55
N LEU A 210 -19.52 30.24 -12.23
CA LEU A 210 -18.47 30.03 -13.21
C LEU A 210 -18.38 28.51 -13.44
N PRO A 211 -18.80 28.00 -14.63
CA PRO A 211 -18.58 26.61 -14.94
C PRO A 211 -17.10 26.33 -14.71
N TYR A 212 -16.79 25.26 -14.00
CA TYR A 212 -15.42 24.78 -13.89
C TYR A 212 -14.94 24.51 -15.33
N ASP A 213 -14.30 25.52 -15.92
CA ASP A 213 -13.93 25.50 -17.33
C ASP A 213 -12.65 24.69 -17.43
N ASP A 214 -12.84 23.38 -17.49
CA ASP A 214 -11.80 22.38 -17.74
C ASP A 214 -11.09 22.62 -19.10
N GLN A 215 -11.58 23.58 -19.90
CA GLN A 215 -10.94 24.04 -21.13
C GLN A 215 -9.98 25.22 -20.93
N THR A 216 -9.72 25.68 -19.71
CA THR A 216 -8.64 26.65 -19.48
C THR A 216 -7.34 26.05 -20.03
N PRO A 217 -6.74 26.66 -21.08
CA PRO A 217 -5.55 26.08 -21.70
C PRO A 217 -4.46 25.91 -20.64
N GLU A 218 -3.80 24.76 -20.60
CA GLU A 218 -2.72 24.45 -19.63
C GLU A 218 -1.71 25.59 -19.46
N GLN A 219 -1.45 26.33 -20.54
CA GLN A 219 -0.55 27.49 -20.58
C GLN A 219 -0.97 28.67 -19.68
N ASN A 220 -2.20 28.67 -19.17
CA ASN A 220 -2.76 29.71 -18.30
C ASN A 220 -3.03 29.22 -16.87
N ARG A 221 -2.70 27.97 -16.51
CA ARG A 221 -2.79 27.54 -15.11
C ARG A 221 -1.78 28.35 -14.27
N PRO A 222 -2.19 28.98 -13.17
CA PRO A 222 -1.26 29.69 -12.29
C PRO A 222 -0.21 28.72 -11.78
N THR A 223 1.05 29.13 -11.78
CA THR A 223 2.12 28.32 -11.19
C THR A 223 1.96 28.26 -9.66
N TRP A 224 2.47 27.21 -9.01
CA TRP A 224 2.43 27.12 -7.54
C TRP A 224 3.07 28.30 -6.83
N GLN A 225 4.07 28.95 -7.45
CA GLN A 225 4.69 30.18 -6.93
C GLN A 225 3.77 31.42 -7.02
N GLU A 226 2.82 31.43 -7.96
CA GLU A 226 1.81 32.49 -8.06
C GLU A 226 0.68 32.26 -7.06
N VAL A 227 0.30 31.01 -6.83
CA VAL A 227 -0.74 30.64 -5.85
C VAL A 227 -0.23 30.78 -4.41
N LEU A 228 1.01 30.36 -4.15
CA LEU A 228 1.66 30.37 -2.83
C LEU A 228 3.05 31.04 -2.91
N PRO A 229 3.13 32.38 -2.85
CA PRO A 229 4.40 33.12 -3.03
C PRO A 229 5.45 32.86 -1.95
N GLU A 230 5.05 32.32 -0.80
CA GLU A 230 5.94 32.02 0.33
C GLU A 230 6.51 30.59 0.27
N LEU A 231 6.12 29.81 -0.74
CA LEU A 231 6.59 28.45 -0.90
C LEU A 231 8.08 28.45 -1.26
N ASP A 232 8.87 27.64 -0.55
CA ASP A 232 10.27 27.50 -0.87
C ASP A 232 10.45 26.80 -2.25
N PRO A 233 11.59 27.01 -2.93
CA PRO A 233 11.79 26.46 -4.27
C PRO A 233 11.78 24.93 -4.36
N GLU A 234 12.10 24.23 -3.27
CA GLU A 234 12.16 22.77 -3.22
C GLU A 234 10.73 22.20 -3.18
N THR A 235 9.91 22.73 -2.28
CA THR A 235 8.48 22.37 -2.19
C THR A 235 7.72 22.75 -3.46
N ALA A 236 8.04 23.89 -4.08
CA ALA A 236 7.46 24.26 -5.39
C ALA A 236 7.83 23.26 -6.50
N ALA A 237 9.08 22.82 -6.54
CA ALA A 237 9.52 21.81 -7.50
C ALA A 237 8.84 20.45 -7.28
N MET A 238 8.62 20.07 -6.01
CA MET A 238 7.87 18.88 -5.64
C MET A 238 6.42 18.93 -6.16
N PHE A 239 5.69 20.03 -5.95
CA PHE A 239 4.33 20.15 -6.48
C PHE A 239 4.29 20.14 -8.01
N HIS A 240 5.25 20.78 -8.68
CA HIS A 240 5.34 20.68 -10.14
C HIS A 240 5.59 19.25 -10.62
N GLN A 241 6.40 18.50 -9.89
CA GLN A 241 6.62 17.09 -10.19
C GLN A 241 5.34 16.27 -9.98
N TRP A 242 4.56 16.57 -8.94
CA TRP A 242 3.27 15.91 -8.71
C TRP A 242 2.27 16.23 -9.80
N ASP A 243 2.10 17.51 -10.18
CA ASP A 243 1.24 17.89 -11.30
C ASP A 243 1.59 17.10 -12.57
N GLU A 244 2.88 17.02 -12.89
CA GLU A 244 3.37 16.27 -14.06
C GLU A 244 3.02 14.77 -14.00
N ILE A 245 3.16 14.16 -12.82
CA ILE A 245 2.79 12.75 -12.57
C ILE A 245 1.29 12.55 -12.72
N PHE A 246 0.46 13.44 -12.16
CA PHE A 246 -1.00 13.32 -12.22
C PHE A 246 -1.58 13.63 -13.60
N GLU A 247 -0.94 14.51 -14.35
CA GLU A 247 -1.33 14.81 -15.74
C GLU A 247 -1.05 13.61 -16.67
N GLY A 248 -0.07 12.78 -16.34
CA GLY A 248 0.30 11.59 -17.11
C GLY A 248 0.86 11.89 -18.50
N SER A 249 1.28 13.14 -18.75
CA SER A 249 1.74 13.60 -20.08
C SER A 249 3.07 12.95 -20.50
N LYS A 250 3.86 12.48 -19.54
CA LYS A 250 5.11 11.74 -19.75
C LYS A 250 5.02 10.26 -19.38
N ASP A 251 3.81 9.73 -19.20
CA ASP A 251 3.66 8.34 -18.84
C ASP A 251 4.07 7.42 -19.98
N GLU A 252 4.84 6.39 -19.63
CA GLU A 252 5.28 5.36 -20.54
C GLU A 252 4.69 4.00 -20.15
N PRO A 253 4.53 3.06 -21.10
CA PRO A 253 4.19 1.69 -20.78
C PRO A 253 5.15 1.09 -19.77
N VAL A 254 4.64 0.43 -18.72
CA VAL A 254 5.48 -0.10 -17.63
C VAL A 254 6.56 -1.05 -18.12
N SER A 255 6.28 -1.82 -19.18
CA SER A 255 7.27 -2.71 -19.80
C SER A 255 8.54 -2.02 -20.29
N TYR A 256 8.50 -0.72 -20.59
CA TYR A 256 9.67 0.04 -21.05
C TYR A 256 10.53 0.57 -19.91
N LEU A 257 9.98 0.64 -18.70
CA LEU A 257 10.64 1.21 -17.52
C LEU A 257 11.49 0.19 -16.75
N PHE A 258 11.45 -1.10 -17.12
CA PHE A 258 12.27 -2.11 -16.47
C PHE A 258 13.76 -1.90 -16.74
N GLU A 259 14.54 -1.72 -15.66
CA GLU A 259 16.00 -1.59 -15.74
C GLU A 259 16.65 -2.82 -16.36
N THR A 260 16.11 -4.01 -16.06
CA THR A 260 16.57 -5.27 -16.62
C THR A 260 15.56 -5.81 -17.64
N PRO A 261 15.92 -5.90 -18.94
CA PRO A 261 15.03 -6.46 -19.94
C PRO A 261 14.59 -7.89 -19.56
N MET A 262 13.28 -8.07 -19.34
CA MET A 262 12.72 -9.38 -19.03
C MET A 262 12.41 -10.15 -20.30
N HIS A 263 12.96 -11.35 -20.42
CA HIS A 263 12.61 -12.28 -21.50
C HIS A 263 11.39 -13.11 -21.10
N LEU A 264 10.21 -12.52 -21.23
CA LEU A 264 8.95 -13.18 -20.87
C LEU A 264 8.51 -14.15 -21.98
N PRO A 265 8.28 -15.44 -21.67
CA PRO A 265 7.66 -16.35 -22.63
C PRO A 265 6.21 -15.93 -22.92
N PRO A 266 5.66 -16.24 -24.11
CA PRO A 266 4.24 -16.00 -24.36
C PRO A 266 3.37 -16.86 -23.42
N PRO A 267 2.21 -16.36 -22.94
CA PRO A 267 1.38 -17.06 -21.96
C PRO A 267 0.97 -18.48 -22.37
N ASP A 268 0.74 -18.71 -23.67
CA ASP A 268 0.36 -20.03 -24.21
C ASP A 268 1.42 -21.12 -24.00
N LYS A 269 2.67 -20.75 -23.66
CA LYS A 269 3.75 -21.71 -23.37
C LYS A 269 3.82 -22.13 -21.91
N ILE A 270 3.18 -21.39 -21.00
CA ILE A 270 3.22 -21.67 -19.57
C ILE A 270 2.25 -22.80 -19.25
N ARG A 271 2.79 -23.90 -18.70
CA ARG A 271 2.00 -25.12 -18.51
C ARG A 271 1.58 -25.37 -17.08
N SER A 272 2.31 -24.83 -16.10
CA SER A 272 2.04 -25.06 -14.68
C SER A 272 1.85 -23.76 -13.91
N GLU A 273 1.15 -23.86 -12.78
CA GLU A 273 0.94 -22.74 -11.86
C GLU A 273 2.26 -22.35 -11.17
N GLU A 274 3.16 -23.30 -10.94
CA GLU A 274 4.48 -23.02 -10.35
C GLU A 274 5.37 -22.20 -11.29
N GLU A 275 5.39 -22.54 -12.59
CA GLU A 275 6.11 -21.78 -13.61
C GLU A 275 5.53 -20.37 -13.73
N ALA A 276 4.20 -20.25 -13.72
CA ALA A 276 3.52 -18.96 -13.72
C ALA A 276 3.88 -18.14 -12.47
N HIS A 277 3.83 -18.74 -11.28
CA HIS A 277 4.15 -18.10 -10.01
C HIS A 277 5.58 -17.53 -9.99
N GLU A 278 6.58 -18.27 -10.49
CA GLU A 278 7.95 -17.77 -10.58
C GLU A 278 8.08 -16.55 -11.51
N LEU A 279 7.35 -16.53 -12.63
CA LEU A 279 7.35 -15.43 -13.59
C LEU A 279 6.56 -14.21 -13.08
N VAL A 280 5.39 -14.43 -12.48
CA VAL A 280 4.59 -13.39 -11.83
C VAL A 280 5.41 -12.74 -10.72
N THR A 281 6.06 -13.53 -9.87
CA THR A 281 6.93 -13.01 -8.80
C THR A 281 8.05 -12.13 -9.36
N GLN A 282 8.67 -12.52 -10.48
CA GLN A 282 9.69 -11.69 -11.13
C GLN A 282 9.13 -10.37 -11.65
N ILE A 283 7.98 -10.41 -12.32
CA ILE A 283 7.32 -9.20 -12.84
C ILE A 283 6.93 -8.28 -11.69
N LEU A 284 6.23 -8.78 -10.68
CA LEU A 284 5.79 -7.98 -9.52
C LEU A 284 6.97 -7.42 -8.72
N ALA A 285 8.08 -8.15 -8.62
CA ALA A 285 9.30 -7.62 -8.04
C ALA A 285 9.90 -6.45 -8.84
N GLN A 286 9.76 -6.43 -10.17
CA GLN A 286 10.17 -5.29 -10.99
C GLN A 286 9.18 -4.12 -10.88
N LEU A 287 7.87 -4.39 -10.84
CA LEU A 287 6.84 -3.36 -10.63
C LEU A 287 7.02 -2.64 -9.30
N ALA A 288 7.34 -3.38 -8.23
CA ALA A 288 7.58 -2.78 -6.92
C ALA A 288 8.74 -1.77 -6.94
N LEU A 289 9.81 -2.01 -7.71
CA LEU A 289 10.92 -1.05 -7.86
C LEU A 289 10.52 0.26 -8.55
N LEU A 290 9.38 0.27 -9.25
CA LEU A 290 8.81 1.42 -9.94
C LEU A 290 7.69 2.09 -9.14
N ASN A 291 7.48 1.73 -7.86
CA ASN A 291 6.33 2.12 -7.04
C ASN A 291 4.97 1.72 -7.64
N VAL A 292 4.92 0.58 -8.33
CA VAL A 292 3.68 0.03 -8.90
C VAL A 292 3.25 -1.20 -8.11
N ALA A 293 2.06 -1.13 -7.52
CA ALA A 293 1.42 -2.26 -6.84
C ALA A 293 0.42 -2.94 -7.78
N LEU A 294 0.34 -4.28 -7.72
CA LEU A 294 -0.73 -5.04 -8.35
C LEU A 294 -1.54 -5.81 -7.31
N ASP A 295 -2.77 -5.36 -7.10
CA ASP A 295 -3.73 -6.00 -6.23
C ASP A 295 -4.42 -7.14 -6.98
N VAL A 296 -4.02 -8.37 -6.64
CA VAL A 296 -4.55 -9.58 -7.26
C VAL A 296 -5.77 -10.04 -6.48
N CYS A 297 -6.92 -10.11 -7.14
CA CYS A 297 -8.16 -10.56 -6.53
C CYS A 297 -8.10 -12.08 -6.29
N GLU A 298 -8.96 -12.56 -5.40
CA GLU A 298 -8.93 -13.94 -4.94
C GLU A 298 -9.33 -14.98 -5.99
N HIS A 299 -10.03 -14.55 -7.04
CA HIS A 299 -10.51 -15.39 -8.13
C HIS A 299 -9.43 -15.78 -9.15
N PHE A 300 -8.32 -15.04 -9.23
CA PHE A 300 -7.27 -15.29 -10.21
C PHE A 300 -6.33 -16.44 -9.78
N SER A 301 -6.03 -17.35 -10.70
CA SER A 301 -4.89 -18.27 -10.63
C SER A 301 -3.60 -17.58 -11.07
N GLU A 302 -2.43 -18.09 -10.67
CA GLU A 302 -1.13 -17.49 -11.03
C GLU A 302 -0.95 -17.43 -12.54
N ARG A 303 -1.44 -18.46 -13.25
CA ARG A 303 -1.42 -18.47 -14.72
C ARG A 303 -2.35 -17.41 -15.33
N GLN A 304 -3.50 -17.12 -14.72
CA GLN A 304 -4.39 -16.05 -15.17
C GLN A 304 -3.76 -14.68 -14.91
N VAL A 305 -3.12 -14.48 -13.75
CA VAL A 305 -2.38 -13.25 -13.43
C VAL A 305 -1.27 -13.03 -14.44
N TYR A 306 -0.52 -14.09 -14.77
CA TYR A 306 0.54 -14.02 -15.77
C TYR A 306 0.03 -13.61 -17.16
N ASP A 307 -1.09 -14.21 -17.60
CA ASP A 307 -1.69 -13.88 -18.90
C ASP A 307 -2.14 -12.42 -18.96
N LEU A 308 -2.84 -11.96 -17.92
CA LEU A 308 -3.29 -10.57 -17.78
C LEU A 308 -2.12 -9.59 -17.75
N LEU A 309 -1.07 -9.89 -16.97
CA LEU A 309 0.14 -9.08 -16.89
C LEU A 309 0.78 -8.90 -18.27
N VAL A 310 0.98 -9.99 -19.01
CA VAL A 310 1.72 -9.96 -20.27
C VAL A 310 0.91 -9.35 -21.42
N ARG A 311 -0.41 -9.59 -21.45
CA ARG A 311 -1.27 -9.15 -22.56
C ARG A 311 -1.82 -7.74 -22.37
N GLU A 312 -2.25 -7.42 -21.15
CA GLU A 312 -2.98 -6.19 -20.87
C GLU A 312 -2.10 -5.22 -20.07
N ILE A 313 -1.72 -5.57 -18.83
CA ILE A 313 -1.12 -4.60 -17.91
C ILE A 313 0.24 -4.09 -18.43
N LEU A 314 1.21 -4.96 -18.71
CA LEU A 314 2.56 -4.51 -19.09
C LEU A 314 2.62 -3.66 -20.38
N PRO A 315 1.80 -3.95 -21.42
CA PRO A 315 1.75 -3.13 -22.62
C PRO A 315 0.90 -1.85 -22.51
N THR A 316 -0.14 -1.82 -21.67
CA THR A 316 -1.11 -0.70 -21.65
C THR A 316 -1.03 0.18 -20.42
N ALA A 317 -0.62 -0.37 -19.27
CA ALA A 317 -0.48 0.39 -18.03
C ALA A 317 0.58 1.48 -18.21
N LYS A 318 0.22 2.69 -17.80
CA LYS A 318 0.99 3.91 -17.96
C LYS A 318 1.51 4.35 -16.60
N VAL A 319 2.82 4.52 -16.50
CA VAL A 319 3.48 4.89 -15.25
C VAL A 319 4.48 6.00 -15.56
N HIS A 320 4.52 6.98 -14.66
CA HIS A 320 5.48 8.07 -14.75
C HIS A 320 6.90 7.56 -14.41
N PRO A 321 7.93 7.81 -15.24
CA PRO A 321 9.30 7.32 -14.98
C PRO A 321 9.89 7.76 -13.63
N ASP A 322 9.48 8.93 -13.15
CA ASP A 322 9.94 9.51 -11.88
C ASP A 322 9.06 9.14 -10.66
N LEU A 323 8.04 8.29 -10.82
CA LEU A 323 7.15 7.88 -9.73
C LEU A 323 7.93 7.36 -8.51
N LYS A 324 9.01 6.60 -8.75
CA LYS A 324 9.92 6.06 -7.74
C LYS A 324 10.50 7.09 -6.76
N SER A 325 10.57 8.36 -7.17
CA SER A 325 11.16 9.44 -6.37
C SER A 325 10.15 10.16 -5.47
N THR A 326 8.85 9.92 -5.66
CA THR A 326 7.78 10.70 -5.01
C THR A 326 7.12 9.98 -3.84
N GLU A 327 7.55 8.76 -3.52
CA GLU A 327 6.87 7.84 -2.56
C GLU A 327 5.42 7.47 -2.92
N ILE A 328 4.79 8.15 -3.88
CA ILE A 328 3.49 7.83 -4.44
C ILE A 328 3.52 6.41 -5.03
N ILE A 329 2.48 5.65 -4.70
CA ILE A 329 2.28 4.29 -5.19
C ILE A 329 1.11 4.27 -6.15
N GLN A 330 1.33 3.76 -7.35
CA GLN A 330 0.26 3.53 -8.31
C GLN A 330 -0.28 2.11 -8.16
N HIS A 331 -1.56 2.00 -7.85
CA HIS A 331 -2.25 0.72 -7.70
C HIS A 331 -2.94 0.33 -9.01
N TYR A 332 -2.72 -0.92 -9.41
CA TYR A 332 -3.52 -1.61 -10.41
C TYR A 332 -4.24 -2.76 -9.71
N THR A 333 -5.49 -3.01 -10.09
CA THR A 333 -6.26 -4.12 -9.54
C THR A 333 -6.72 -5.06 -10.64
N THR A 334 -6.67 -6.36 -10.35
CA THR A 334 -7.18 -7.40 -11.26
C THR A 334 -8.69 -7.60 -11.12
N SER A 335 -9.34 -6.98 -10.13
CA SER A 335 -10.80 -7.03 -9.98
C SER A 335 -11.51 -6.45 -11.21
N ASP A 336 -10.94 -5.42 -11.83
CA ASP A 336 -11.46 -4.76 -13.03
C ASP A 336 -11.52 -5.68 -14.26
N PHE A 337 -10.80 -6.80 -14.20
CA PHE A 337 -10.77 -7.83 -15.24
C PHE A 337 -11.44 -9.14 -14.80
N CYS A 338 -12.08 -9.15 -13.63
CA CYS A 338 -12.65 -10.32 -13.02
C CYS A 338 -14.17 -10.31 -13.13
N SER A 339 -14.73 -11.14 -14.02
CA SER A 339 -16.18 -11.29 -14.18
C SER A 339 -16.90 -11.75 -12.90
N THR A 340 -16.19 -12.42 -11.99
CA THR A 340 -16.79 -12.80 -10.70
C THR A 340 -16.89 -11.60 -9.76
N CYS A 341 -15.86 -10.75 -9.69
CA CYS A 341 -15.92 -9.53 -8.88
C CYS A 341 -16.95 -8.54 -9.44
N GLU A 342 -17.05 -8.40 -10.76
CA GLU A 342 -18.09 -7.60 -11.42
C GLU A 342 -19.49 -8.07 -11.00
N ALA A 343 -19.76 -9.39 -11.08
CA ALA A 343 -21.05 -9.95 -10.66
C ALA A 343 -21.35 -9.83 -9.16
N GLU A 344 -20.32 -9.84 -8.30
CA GLU A 344 -20.48 -9.60 -6.85
C GLU A 344 -20.84 -8.14 -6.57
N TYR A 345 -20.20 -7.20 -7.27
CA TYR A 345 -20.48 -5.76 -7.16
C TYR A 345 -21.91 -5.44 -7.62
N ASP A 346 -22.31 -5.95 -8.80
CA ASP A 346 -23.67 -5.77 -9.33
C ASP A 346 -24.75 -6.30 -8.37
N ALA A 347 -24.47 -7.39 -7.64
CA ALA A 347 -25.40 -8.00 -6.70
C ALA A 347 -25.51 -7.25 -5.36
N GLU A 348 -24.56 -6.38 -5.01
CA GLU A 348 -24.61 -5.52 -3.83
C GLU A 348 -25.38 -4.21 -4.09
N GLU A 349 -25.50 -3.78 -5.35
CA GLU A 349 -26.25 -2.57 -5.75
C GLU A 349 -27.76 -2.82 -5.93
N GLU A 350 -28.18 -4.06 -6.16
CA GLU A 350 -29.61 -4.49 -6.22
C GLU A 350 -30.25 -4.66 -4.84
#